data_AF-A0A267MD85-F1
#
_entry.id   AF-A0A267MD85-F1
#
_cell.length_a   1.000
_cell.length_b   1.000
_cell.length_c   1.000
_cell.angle_alpha   90.00
_cell.angle_beta   90.00
_cell.angle_gamma   90.00
#
_symmetry.space_group_name_H-M   'P 1'
#
loop_
_entity.id
_entity.type
_entity.pdbx_description
1 polymer ?
#
loop_
_entity_poly.entity_id
_entity_poly.type
_entity_poly.pdbx_seq_one_letter_code
_entity_poly.pdbx_strand_id
1 'polypeptide(L)' 'MKFDIESMKEVNSHSYNRYSIVYDDETGVEYIVAQVGAAGCITPRLDKSGNPVNYYDSHLNNNEN' A
#
# COMPACT_ATOMS: atom_id res chain seq x y z
N MET A 1 3.72 -14.86 14.53
CA MET A 1 2.60 -15.38 13.72
C MET A 1 3.07 -15.41 12.28
N LYS A 2 3.23 -16.60 11.67
CA LYS A 2 3.61 -16.74 10.26
C LYS A 2 2.31 -16.75 9.46
N PHE A 3 2.14 -15.82 8.52
CA PHE A 3 1.02 -15.87 7.59
C PHE A 3 1.33 -16.95 6.54
N ASP A 4 0.61 -18.06 6.56
CA ASP A 4 0.71 -19.11 5.53
C ASP A 4 0.01 -18.62 4.26
N ILE A 5 0.81 -17.98 3.39
CA ILE A 5 0.41 -17.46 2.08
C ILE A 5 -0.10 -18.60 1.16
N GLU A 6 0.22 -19.87 1.48
CA GLU A 6 -0.15 -21.05 0.70
C GLU A 6 -1.66 -21.37 0.66
N SER A 7 -2.50 -20.73 1.49
CA SER A 7 -3.96 -20.93 1.46
C SER A 7 -4.72 -20.01 0.49
N MET A 8 -4.04 -19.03 -0.12
CA MET A 8 -4.67 -18.05 -1.00
C MET A 8 -4.74 -18.60 -2.43
N LYS A 9 -5.94 -18.96 -2.88
CA LYS A 9 -6.22 -19.35 -4.27
C LYS A 9 -6.55 -18.11 -5.10
N GLU A 10 -5.77 -17.88 -6.14
CA GLU A 10 -5.99 -16.82 -7.12
C GLU A 10 -7.24 -17.11 -7.96
N VAL A 11 -8.24 -16.23 -7.89
CA VAL A 11 -9.48 -16.37 -8.64
C VAL A 11 -9.49 -15.31 -9.75
N ASN A 12 -8.98 -15.67 -10.93
CA ASN A 12 -8.89 -14.83 -12.14
C ASN A 12 -7.97 -13.60 -12.04
N SER A 13 -6.66 -13.77 -12.27
CA SER A 13 -5.80 -12.61 -12.58
C SER A 13 -5.93 -12.20 -14.04
N HIS A 14 -6.80 -11.24 -14.30
CA HIS A 14 -6.44 -10.23 -15.28
C HIS A 14 -5.69 -9.13 -14.53
N SER A 15 -4.41 -8.96 -14.82
CA SER A 15 -3.53 -7.97 -14.22
C SER A 15 -3.93 -6.54 -14.63
N TYR A 16 -5.01 -6.02 -14.06
CA TYR A 16 -5.41 -4.61 -14.17
C TYR A 16 -4.84 -3.74 -13.03
N ASN A 17 -3.77 -4.20 -12.39
CA ASN A 17 -3.26 -3.66 -11.12
C ASN A 17 -2.46 -2.35 -11.29
N ARG A 18 -3.13 -1.29 -11.73
CA ARG A 18 -2.62 0.06 -11.45
C ARG A 18 -3.06 0.43 -10.05
N TYR A 19 -2.09 0.52 -9.15
CA TYR A 19 -2.29 1.17 -7.86
C TYR A 19 -1.48 2.46 -7.83
N SER A 20 -1.92 3.42 -7.03
CA SER A 20 -1.20 4.65 -6.74
C SER A 20 -0.94 4.73 -5.25
N ILE A 21 0.18 5.32 -4.87
CA ILE A 21 0.45 5.70 -3.49
C ILE A 21 0.13 7.19 -3.36
N VAL A 22 -0.74 7.52 -2.42
CA VAL A 22 -1.07 8.90 -2.04
C VAL A 22 -0.77 9.07 -0.56
N TYR A 23 -0.67 10.31 -0.09
CA TYR A 23 -0.55 10.58 1.34
C TYR A 23 -1.62 11.60 1.76
N ASP A 24 -1.99 11.54 3.03
CA ASP A 24 -2.82 12.55 3.69
C ASP A 24 -1.93 13.72 4.14
N ASP A 25 -2.19 14.93 3.65
CA ASP A 25 -1.39 16.11 3.97
C ASP A 25 -1.44 16.48 5.46
N GLU A 26 -2.52 16.18 6.18
CA GLU A 26 -2.69 16.52 7.60
C GLU A 26 -1.88 15.58 8.50
N THR A 27 -1.93 14.28 8.21
CA THR A 27 -1.31 13.25 9.06
C THR A 27 0.03 12.72 8.52
N GLY A 28 0.32 12.97 7.24
CA GLY A 28 1.46 12.40 6.52
C GLY A 28 1.32 10.91 6.22
N VAL A 29 0.19 10.27 6.53
CA VAL A 29 0.04 8.81 6.35
C VAL A 29 -0.11 8.45 4.88
N GLU A 30 0.66 7.46 4.43
CA GLU A 30 0.56 6.92 3.06
C GLU A 30 -0.56 5.89 2.92
N TYR A 31 -1.23 5.91 1.76
CA TYR A 31 -2.30 5.00 1.38
C TYR A 31 -2.04 4.36 0.02
N ILE A 32 -2.39 3.08 -0.10
CA ILE A 32 -2.47 2.37 -1.37
C ILE A 32 -3.89 2.52 -1.89
N VAL A 33 -4.02 3.10 -3.09
CA VAL A 33 -5.29 3.22 -3.81
C VAL A 33 -5.23 2.26 -4.99
N ALA A 34 -6.12 1.27 -5.02
CA ALA A 34 -6.24 0.34 -6.14
C ALA A 34 -7.62 0.49 -6.80
N GLN A 35 -7.64 0.52 -8.12
CA GLN A 35 -8.87 0.60 -8.91
C GLN A 35 -9.00 -0.64 -9.79
N VAL A 36 -10.13 -1.34 -9.65
CA VAL A 36 -10.45 -2.55 -10.42
C VAL A 36 -11.82 -2.34 -11.07
N GLY A 37 -11.81 -1.89 -12.32
CA GLY A 37 -13.03 -1.49 -13.03
C GLY A 37 -13.73 -0.31 -12.34
N ALA A 38 -15.02 -0.45 -12.05
CA ALA A 38 -15.81 0.56 -11.32
C ALA A 38 -15.62 0.51 -9.80
N ALA A 39 -14.98 -0.53 -9.27
CA ALA A 39 -14.68 -0.67 -7.85
C ALA A 39 -13.30 -0.09 -7.53
N GLY A 40 -13.16 0.47 -6.33
CA GLY A 40 -11.89 0.95 -5.81
C GLY A 40 -11.75 0.59 -4.34
N CYS A 41 -10.51 0.44 -3.88
CA CYS A 41 -10.20 0.33 -2.46
C CYS A 41 -9.07 1.30 -2.08
N ILE A 42 -9.12 1.75 -0.83
CA ILE A 42 -8.09 2.56 -0.19
C ILE A 42 -7.73 1.90 1.13
N THR A 43 -6.44 1.72 1.38
CA THR A 43 -5.93 1.17 2.64
C THR A 43 -4.64 1.87 3.03
N PRO A 44 -4.37 2.09 4.34
CA PRO A 44 -3.06 2.55 4.77
C PRO A 44 -1.96 1.62 4.27
N ARG A 45 -0.85 2.20 3.83
CA ARG A 45 0.39 1.45 3.57
C ARG A 45 1.03 1.14 4.92
N LEU A 46 1.29 -0.13 5.18
CA LEU A 46 1.89 -0.57 6.43
C LEU A 46 3.37 -0.92 6.26
N ASP A 47 4.17 -0.64 7.27
CA ASP A 47 5.55 -1.11 7.38
C ASP A 47 5.60 -2.61 7.73
N LYS A 48 6.81 -3.15 7.89
CA LYS A 48 7.02 -4.57 8.24
C LYS A 48 6.49 -4.94 9.64
N SER A 49 6.25 -3.96 10.49
CA SER A 49 5.72 -4.11 11.84
C SER A 49 4.21 -3.91 11.91
N GLY A 50 3.56 -3.55 10.80
CA GLY A 50 2.12 -3.30 10.72
C GLY A 50 1.70 -1.87 11.09
N ASN A 51 2.65 -0.93 11.21
CA ASN A 51 2.34 0.47 11.49
C ASN A 51 2.13 1.24 10.17
N PRO A 52 1.27 2.28 10.14
CA PRO A 52 1.15 3.16 8.99
C PRO A 52 2.48 3.84 8.64
N VAL A 53 2.81 3.86 7.36
CA VAL A 53 4.00 4.57 6.84
C VAL A 53 3.72 6.07 6.78
N ASN A 54 4.65 6.88 7.28
CA ASN A 54 4.61 8.34 7.14
C ASN A 54 5.46 8.80 5.94
N TYR A 55 4.87 9.61 5.07
CA TYR A 55 5.48 10.15 3.85
C TYR A 55 6.72 11.01 4.14
N TYR A 56 6.66 11.86 5.16
CA TYR A 56 7.77 12.76 5.48
C TYR A 56 8.99 11.96 5.95
N ASP A 57 8.79 10.92 6.76
CA ASP A 57 9.87 10.05 7.23
C ASP A 57 10.42 9.14 6.12
N SER A 58 9.55 8.60 5.27
CA SER A 58 9.93 7.67 4.20
C SER A 58 10.72 8.35 3.06
N HIS A 59 10.48 9.64 2.84
CA HIS A 59 11.10 10.41 1.75
C HIS A 59 12.27 11.31 2.19
N LEU A 60 12.49 11.54 3.49
CA LEU A 60 13.70 12.20 4.01
C LEU A 60 14.97 11.34 3.79
N ASN A 61 14.86 10.01 3.86
CA ASN A 61 16.00 9.09 3.70
C ASN A 61 16.45 8.85 2.25
N ASN A 62 15.76 9.39 1.25
CA ASN A 62 16.11 9.18 -0.18
C ASN A 62 17.01 10.29 -0.77
N ASN A 63 17.32 11.35 -0.01
CA ASN A 63 18.15 12.47 -0.46
C ASN A 63 19.62 12.41 0.04
N GLU A 64 20.04 11.32 0.68
CA GLU A 64 21.42 11.15 1.19
C GLU A 64 22.27 10.11 0.42
N ASN A 65 22.06 9.92 -0.89
CA ASN A 65 22.89 9.01 -1.68
C ASN A 65 23.31 9.60 -3.04
#